data_AF-A0A5N6AGU0-F1
#
_entry.id   AF-A0A5N6AGU0-F1
#
_cell.length_a   1.000
_cell.length_b   1.000
_cell.length_c   1.000
_cell.angle_alpha   90.00
_cell.angle_beta   90.00
_cell.angle_gamma   90.00
#
_symmetry.space_group_name_H-M   'P 1'
#
loop_
_entity.id
_entity.type
_entity.pdbx_description
1 polymer ?
#
loop_
_entity_poly.entity_id
_entity_poly.type
_entity_poly.pdbx_seq_one_letter_code
_entity_poly.pdbx_strand_id
1 'polypeptide(L)'
;MSEGLEYLPESLRAGGQGSYAASDEAESAHAYLRTVSASASSYGGADAFVNAVNETRDTQARGVNHAVEGRDDLGDSGYQAAAIGEDTDAASHAAVTAAGTTGELGQRIADGI
;
A
#
# COMPACT_ATOMS: atom_id res chain seq x y z
N MET A 1 6.97 -14.20 -21.24
CA MET A 1 6.15 -14.76 -20.16
C MET A 1 5.61 -13.57 -19.41
N SER A 2 4.30 -13.33 -19.46
CA SER A 2 3.67 -12.33 -18.61
C SER A 2 3.57 -12.99 -17.24
N GLU A 3 4.50 -12.67 -16.33
CA GLU A 3 4.26 -12.83 -14.89
C GLU A 3 3.08 -11.89 -14.58
N GLY A 4 1.86 -12.36 -14.85
CA GLY A 4 0.67 -11.69 -14.37
C GLY A 4 0.70 -11.77 -12.86
N LEU A 5 0.59 -10.63 -12.19
CA LEU A 5 0.41 -10.57 -10.74
C LEU A 5 -0.76 -11.50 -10.38
N GLU A 6 -0.46 -12.60 -9.70
CA GLU A 6 -1.48 -13.52 -9.22
C GLU A 6 -2.32 -12.81 -8.16
N TYR A 7 -3.63 -12.71 -8.40
CA TYR A 7 -4.54 -12.07 -7.48
C TYR A 7 -4.74 -12.95 -6.26
N LEU A 8 -4.26 -12.48 -5.11
CA LEU A 8 -4.43 -13.09 -3.80
C LEU A 8 -4.87 -11.99 -2.82
N PRO A 9 -6.17 -11.93 -2.43
CA PRO A 9 -6.68 -10.83 -1.61
C PRO A 9 -5.92 -10.65 -0.29
N GLU A 10 -5.51 -11.76 0.32
CA GLU A 10 -4.73 -11.74 1.57
C GLU A 10 -3.32 -11.15 1.37
N SER A 11 -2.66 -11.43 0.24
CA SER A 11 -1.34 -10.87 -0.04
C SER A 11 -1.41 -9.37 -0.33
N LEU A 12 -2.51 -8.91 -0.95
CA LEU A 12 -2.77 -7.49 -1.19
C LEU A 12 -3.03 -6.73 0.11
N ARG A 13 -3.81 -7.30 1.05
CA ARG A 13 -3.98 -6.73 2.39
C ARG A 13 -2.68 -6.71 3.18
N ALA A 14 -1.93 -7.80 3.17
CA ALA A 14 -0.64 -7.87 3.85
C ALA A 14 0.36 -6.86 3.27
N GLY A 15 0.37 -6.67 1.95
CA GLY A 15 1.16 -5.65 1.27
C GLY A 15 0.72 -4.23 1.63
N GLY A 16 -0.59 -4.00 1.75
CA GLY A 16 -1.14 -2.72 2.20
C GLY A 16 -0.76 -2.41 3.65
N GLN A 17 -0.93 -3.37 4.55
CA GLN A 17 -0.54 -3.26 5.95
C GLN A 17 0.96 -3.00 6.11
N GLY A 18 1.80 -3.71 5.36
CA GLY A 18 3.24 -3.49 5.36
C GLY A 18 3.64 -2.11 4.82
N SER A 19 2.85 -1.56 3.89
CA SER A 19 3.09 -0.21 3.37
C SER A 19 2.76 0.85 4.42
N TYR A 20 1.64 0.72 5.15
CA TYR A 20 1.33 1.61 6.28
C TYR A 20 2.37 1.56 7.39
N ALA A 21 2.82 0.36 7.78
CA ALA A 21 3.87 0.23 8.80
C ALA A 21 5.17 0.94 8.39
N ALA A 22 5.55 0.86 7.11
CA ALA A 22 6.70 1.59 6.58
C ALA A 22 6.46 3.11 6.52
N SER A 23 5.21 3.54 6.29
CA SER A 23 4.80 4.94 6.35
C SER A 23 4.96 5.51 7.77
N ASP A 24 4.47 4.80 8.79
CA ASP A 24 4.61 5.18 10.19
C ASP A 24 6.08 5.30 10.63
N GLU A 25 6.93 4.34 10.21
CA GLU A 25 8.37 4.39 10.47
C GLU A 25 9.04 5.59 9.79
N ALA A 26 8.61 5.92 8.57
CA ALA A 26 9.09 7.07 7.83
C ALA A 26 8.63 8.39 8.49
N GLU A 27 7.39 8.51 8.96
CA GLU A 27 6.94 9.66 9.74
C GLU A 27 7.78 9.86 11.01
N SER A 28 8.08 8.78 11.72
CA SER A 28 8.95 8.80 12.90
C SER A 28 10.36 9.31 12.56
N ALA A 29 10.94 8.85 11.45
CA ALA A 29 12.22 9.34 10.94
C ALA A 29 12.16 10.83 10.57
N HIS A 30 11.07 11.28 9.94
CA HIS A 30 10.86 12.69 9.61
C HIS A 30 10.75 13.56 10.87
N ALA A 31 10.00 13.10 11.88
CA ALA A 31 9.89 13.76 13.17
C ALA A 31 11.26 13.89 13.85
N TYR A 32 12.06 12.82 13.84
CA TYR A 32 13.43 12.86 14.36
C TYR A 32 14.31 13.86 13.61
N LEU A 33 14.30 13.85 12.27
CA LEU A 33 15.09 14.77 11.46
C LEU A 33 14.74 16.23 11.75
N ARG A 34 13.47 16.57 12.03
CA ARG A 34 13.07 17.93 12.42
C ARG A 34 13.70 18.40 13.74
N THR A 35 14.08 17.48 14.63
CA THR A 35 14.77 17.83 15.87
C THR A 35 16.26 18.13 15.66
N VAL A 36 16.83 17.69 14.53
CA VAL A 36 18.23 17.91 14.20
C VAL A 36 18.40 19.34 13.67
N SER A 37 19.15 20.15 14.40
CA SER A 37 19.61 21.46 13.94
C SER A 37 21.05 21.64 14.38
N ALA A 38 21.95 21.76 13.41
CA ALA A 38 23.35 22.09 13.68
C ALA A 38 23.50 23.61 13.75
N SER A 39 24.23 24.10 14.76
CA SER A 39 24.56 25.52 14.91
C SER A 39 26.07 25.73 14.86
N ALA A 40 26.53 26.80 14.22
CA ALA A 40 27.95 27.16 14.16
C ALA A 40 28.60 27.25 15.55
N SER A 41 27.84 27.74 16.54
CA SER A 41 28.30 27.86 17.93
C SER A 41 28.62 26.50 18.58
N SER A 42 27.93 25.44 18.16
CA SER A 42 28.14 24.07 18.66
C SER A 42 29.32 23.35 18.00
N TYR A 43 29.84 23.90 16.89
CA TYR A 43 30.91 23.31 16.09
C TYR A 43 32.10 24.26 15.90
N GLY A 44 32.36 25.11 16.89
CA GLY A 44 33.55 25.99 16.89
C GLY A 44 33.61 27.00 15.74
N GLY A 45 32.46 27.41 15.20
CA GLY A 45 32.38 28.34 14.07
C GLY A 45 32.56 27.69 12.69
N ALA A 46 32.47 26.36 12.59
CA ALA A 46 32.59 25.64 11.33
C ALA A 46 31.33 25.75 10.45
N ASP A 47 31.06 26.94 9.92
CA ASP A 47 29.84 27.27 9.16
C ASP A 47 29.62 26.34 7.95
N ALA A 48 30.68 26.01 7.20
CA ALA A 48 30.58 25.14 6.04
C ALA A 48 30.13 23.72 6.40
N PHE A 49 30.62 23.18 7.52
CA PHE A 49 30.20 21.86 8.01
C PHE A 49 28.75 21.88 8.48
N VAL A 50 28.36 22.90 9.25
CA VAL A 50 27.00 23.08 9.74
C VAL A 50 25.99 23.22 8.59
N ASN A 51 26.34 23.98 7.56
CA ASN A 51 25.51 24.13 6.37
C ASN A 51 25.32 22.78 5.66
N ALA A 52 26.39 21.99 5.48
CA ALA A 52 26.29 20.67 4.86
C ALA A 52 25.42 19.68 5.67
N VAL A 53 25.50 19.72 7.00
CA VAL A 53 24.66 18.90 7.89
C VAL A 53 23.18 19.28 7.75
N ASN A 54 22.87 20.57 7.81
CA ASN A 54 21.49 21.05 7.69
C ASN A 54 20.92 20.78 6.29
N GLU A 55 21.71 20.94 5.23
CA GLU A 55 21.29 20.62 3.85
C GLU A 55 21.03 19.12 3.66
N THR A 56 21.88 18.27 4.24
CA THR A 56 21.69 16.81 4.23
C THR A 56 20.41 16.43 4.96
N ARG A 57 20.17 17.01 6.14
CA ARG A 57 18.91 16.83 6.89
C ARG A 57 17.69 17.19 6.04
N ASP A 58 17.72 18.35 5.38
CA ASP A 58 16.60 18.83 4.55
C ASP A 58 16.35 17.94 3.33
N THR A 59 17.42 17.38 2.76
CA THR A 59 17.31 16.44 1.65
C THR A 59 16.70 15.11 2.12
N GLN A 60 17.15 14.59 3.25
CA GLN A 60 16.57 13.36 3.81
C GLN A 60 15.12 13.55 4.24
N ALA A 61 14.79 14.68 4.89
CA ALA A 61 13.42 14.98 5.32
C ALA A 61 12.44 15.02 4.14
N ARG A 62 12.85 15.61 3.01
CA ARG A 62 12.06 15.61 1.76
C ARG A 62 11.89 14.20 1.18
N GLY A 63 12.97 13.41 1.14
CA GLY A 63 12.91 12.03 0.65
C GLY A 63 11.99 11.14 1.48
N VAL A 64 12.02 11.31 2.80
CA VAL A 64 11.16 10.58 3.74
C VAL A 64 9.68 10.96 3.56
N ASN A 65 9.35 12.25 3.42
CA ASN A 65 7.95 12.65 3.13
C ASN A 65 7.40 12.04 1.84
N HIS A 66 8.20 12.03 0.77
CA HIS A 66 7.78 11.39 -0.48
C HIS A 66 7.61 9.87 -0.32
N ALA A 67 8.39 9.23 0.55
CA ALA A 67 8.26 7.81 0.84
C ALA A 67 6.98 7.50 1.64
N VAL A 68 6.62 8.35 2.61
CA VAL A 68 5.34 8.28 3.35
C VAL A 68 4.16 8.35 2.37
N GLU A 69 4.09 9.41 1.56
CA GLU A 69 3.01 9.61 0.59
C GLU A 69 2.86 8.41 -0.36
N GLY A 70 3.97 7.94 -0.93
CA GLY A 70 3.93 6.78 -1.83
C GLY A 70 3.58 5.47 -1.13
N ARG A 71 3.82 5.33 0.17
CA ARG A 71 3.47 4.15 0.95
C ARG A 71 2.01 4.14 1.36
N ASP A 72 1.45 5.29 1.69
CA ASP A 72 0.00 5.43 1.95
C ASP A 72 -0.79 5.10 0.68
N ASP A 73 -0.39 5.64 -0.48
CA ASP A 73 -1.02 5.36 -1.78
C ASP A 73 -0.99 3.86 -2.12
N LEU A 74 0.15 3.19 -1.84
CA LEU A 74 0.28 1.74 -2.02
C LEU A 74 -0.55 0.95 -1.02
N GLY A 75 -0.65 1.44 0.22
CA GLY A 75 -1.53 0.95 1.26
C GLY A 75 -2.98 0.90 0.79
N ASP A 76 -3.51 2.06 0.43
CA ASP A 76 -4.88 2.25 -0.07
C ASP A 76 -5.15 1.39 -1.30
N SER A 77 -4.24 1.39 -2.26
CA SER A 77 -4.37 0.60 -3.49
C SER A 77 -4.46 -0.90 -3.20
N GLY A 78 -3.67 -1.40 -2.25
CA GLY A 78 -3.68 -2.81 -1.84
C GLY A 78 -5.01 -3.23 -1.21
N TYR A 79 -5.56 -2.42 -0.30
CA TYR A 79 -6.85 -2.69 0.32
C TYR A 79 -8.01 -2.59 -0.69
N GLN A 80 -7.99 -1.58 -1.57
CA GLN A 80 -9.00 -1.41 -2.59
C GLN A 80 -9.01 -2.57 -3.58
N ALA A 81 -7.83 -3.01 -4.05
CA ALA A 81 -7.70 -4.15 -4.95
C ALA A 81 -8.21 -5.45 -4.30
N ALA A 82 -7.91 -5.67 -3.01
CA ALA A 82 -8.44 -6.81 -2.27
C ALA A 82 -9.97 -6.80 -2.22
N ALA A 83 -10.58 -5.66 -1.88
CA ALA A 83 -12.04 -5.52 -1.81
C ALA A 83 -12.73 -5.75 -3.16
N ILE A 84 -12.20 -5.16 -4.24
CA ILE A 84 -12.76 -5.32 -5.59
C ILE A 84 -12.77 -6.79 -6.04
N GLY A 85 -11.69 -7.52 -5.77
CA GLY A 85 -11.64 -8.91 -6.20
C GLY A 85 -12.50 -9.83 -5.32
N GLU A 86 -12.70 -9.55 -4.03
CA GLU A 86 -13.67 -10.27 -3.20
C GLU A 86 -15.11 -10.05 -3.68
N ASP A 87 -15.47 -8.81 -4.02
CA ASP A 87 -16.77 -8.50 -4.61
C ASP A 87 -16.95 -9.23 -5.95
N THR A 88 -15.88 -9.33 -6.74
CA THR A 88 -15.88 -10.04 -8.03
C THR A 88 -16.04 -11.55 -7.84
N ASP A 89 -15.36 -12.15 -6.86
CA ASP A 89 -15.47 -13.57 -6.53
C ASP A 89 -16.88 -13.89 -6.01
N ALA A 90 -17.44 -13.04 -5.15
CA ALA A 90 -18.81 -13.18 -4.66
C ALA A 90 -19.85 -13.08 -5.80
N ALA A 91 -19.70 -12.10 -6.69
CA ALA A 91 -20.57 -11.93 -7.84
C ALA A 91 -20.48 -13.12 -8.82
N SER A 92 -19.26 -13.63 -9.04
CA SER A 92 -19.03 -14.80 -9.90
C SER A 92 -19.62 -16.06 -9.29
N HIS A 93 -19.46 -16.27 -7.98
CA HIS A 93 -20.06 -17.40 -7.29
C HIS A 93 -21.59 -17.36 -7.37
N ALA A 94 -22.20 -16.20 -7.11
CA ALA A 94 -23.64 -16.01 -7.25
C ALA A 94 -24.14 -16.27 -8.67
N ALA A 95 -23.39 -15.83 -9.70
CA ALA A 95 -23.73 -16.08 -11.09
C ALA A 95 -23.65 -17.56 -11.46
N VAL A 96 -22.62 -18.27 -11.01
CA VAL A 96 -22.45 -19.72 -11.24
C VAL A 96 -23.57 -20.50 -10.54
N THR A 97 -23.87 -20.19 -9.28
CA THR A 97 -24.98 -20.84 -8.55
C THR A 97 -26.32 -20.60 -9.25
N ALA A 98 -26.61 -19.36 -9.66
CA ALA A 98 -27.84 -19.01 -10.38
C ALA A 98 -27.96 -19.76 -11.73
N ALA A 99 -26.87 -19.83 -12.48
CA ALA A 99 -26.79 -20.60 -13.72
C ALA A 99 -26.99 -22.11 -13.48
N GLY A 100 -26.39 -22.65 -12.42
CA GLY A 100 -26.56 -24.05 -12.00
C GLY A 100 -28.01 -24.40 -11.67
N THR A 101 -28.69 -23.57 -10.88
CA THR A 101 -30.12 -23.74 -10.59
C THR A 101 -31.01 -23.65 -11.84
N THR A 102 -30.65 -22.77 -12.78
CA THR A 102 -31.38 -22.64 -14.06
C THR A 102 -31.16 -23.87 -14.95
N GLY A 103 -29.94 -24.41 -14.96
CA GLY A 103 -29.58 -25.64 -15.65
C GLY A 103 -30.28 -26.88 -15.08
N GLU A 104 -30.35 -27.02 -13.75
CA GLU A 104 -31.09 -28.10 -13.10
C GLU A 104 -32.60 -28.04 -13.37
N LEU A 105 -33.19 -26.83 -13.36
CA LEU A 105 -34.59 -26.64 -13.75
C LEU A 105 -34.81 -26.99 -15.23
N GLY A 106 -33.92 -26.57 -16.12
CA GLY A 106 -33.97 -26.91 -17.54
C GLY A 106 -33.85 -28.42 -17.78
N GLN A 107 -32.96 -29.09 -17.05
CA GLN A 107 -32.77 -30.55 -17.11
C GLN A 107 -34.00 -31.29 -16.59
N ARG A 108 -34.59 -30.87 -15.47
CA ARG A 108 -35.82 -31.48 -14.92
C ARG A 108 -37.02 -31.33 -15.85
N ILE A 109 -37.18 -30.16 -16.48
CA ILE A 109 -38.21 -29.93 -17.49
C ILE A 109 -37.97 -30.81 -18.72
N ALA A 110 -36.71 -30.99 -19.14
CA ALA A 110 -36.35 -31.89 -20.24
C ALA A 110 -36.56 -33.38 -19.89
N ASP A 111 -36.33 -33.76 -18.62
CA ASP A 111 -36.48 -35.13 -18.10
C ASP A 111 -37.94 -35.48 -17.73
N GLY A 112 -38.86 -34.51 -17.80
CA GLY A 112 -40.31 -34.73 -17.68
C GLY A 112 -40.83 -34.97 -16.26
N ILE A 113 -40.20 -34.36 -15.24
CA ILE A 113 -40.59 -34.41 -13.81
C ILE A 113 -40.74 -33.02 -13.20
#